data_AF-A0A948AJM2-F1
#
_entry.id   AF-A0A948AJM2-F1
#
_cell.length_a   1.000
_cell.length_b   1.000
_cell.length_c   1.000
_cell.angle_alpha   90.00
_cell.angle_beta   90.00
_cell.angle_gamma   90.00
#
_symmetry.space_group_name_H-M   'P 1'
#
loop_
_entity.id
_entity.type
_entity.pdbx_description
1 polymer ?
#
loop_
_entity_poly.entity_id
_entity_poly.type
_entity_poly.pdbx_seq_one_letter_code
_entity_poly.pdbx_strand_id
1 'polypeptide(L)' 'MKIVESFGARLQSIRKTHGLSQEKLSELSGLHRTYISSLERGTRNPTLTTLSVIANALNVEIAYLVSGISDE' A
#
# COMPACT_ATOMS: atom_id res chain seq x y z
N MET A 1 5.53 -10.25 13.42
CA MET A 1 5.42 -8.92 12.77
C MET A 1 3.95 -8.63 12.63
N LYS A 2 3.49 -7.43 12.99
CA LYS A 2 2.04 -7.14 12.92
C LYS A 2 1.59 -7.12 11.47
N ILE A 3 0.36 -7.58 11.22
CA ILE A 3 -0.23 -7.58 9.87
C ILE A 3 -0.13 -6.24 9.12
N VAL A 4 -0.24 -5.12 9.84
CA VAL A 4 -0.12 -3.76 9.27
C VAL A 4 1.31 -3.43 8.82
N GLU A 5 2.32 -3.91 9.53
CA GLU A 5 3.73 -3.76 9.17
C GLU A 5 4.07 -4.63 7.95
N SER A 6 3.56 -5.86 7.93
CA SER A 6 3.67 -6.79 6.79
C SER A 6 3.07 -6.18 5.52
N PHE A 7 1.85 -5.65 5.63
CA PHE A 7 1.20 -4.92 4.54
C PHE A 7 1.99 -3.69 4.10
N GLY A 8 2.51 -2.90 5.03
CA GLY A 8 3.30 -1.70 4.72
C GLY A 8 4.55 -2.01 3.90
N ALA A 9 5.29 -3.05 4.28
CA ALA A 9 6.44 -3.53 3.53
C ALA A 9 6.06 -4.05 2.13
N ARG A 10 4.96 -4.79 2.03
CA ARG A 10 4.41 -5.30 0.76
C ARG A 10 4.02 -4.16 -0.19
N LEU A 11 3.29 -3.17 0.31
CA LEU A 11 2.90 -1.97 -0.45
C LEU A 11 4.13 -1.20 -0.94
N GLN A 12 5.12 -0.99 -0.06
CA GLN A 12 6.34 -0.30 -0.44
C GLN A 12 7.11 -1.05 -1.54
N SER A 13 7.19 -2.38 -1.43
CA SER A 13 7.85 -3.22 -2.42
C SER A 13 7.20 -3.08 -3.78
N ILE A 14 5.89 -3.28 -3.88
CA ILE A 14 5.14 -3.14 -5.15
C ILE A 14 5.30 -1.72 -5.72
N ARG A 15 5.16 -0.68 -4.89
CA ARG A 15 5.33 0.69 -5.38
C ARG A 15 6.71 0.90 -6.01
N LYS A 16 7.76 0.40 -5.37
CA LYS A 16 9.14 0.50 -5.87
C LYS A 16 9.36 -0.30 -7.15
N THR A 17 8.78 -1.50 -7.28
CA THR A 17 8.90 -2.29 -8.53
C THR A 17 8.19 -1.62 -9.71
N HIS A 18 7.16 -0.81 -9.44
CA HIS A 18 6.51 0.04 -10.45
C HIS A 18 7.26 1.37 -10.71
N GLY A 19 8.41 1.60 -10.07
CA GLY A 19 9.21 2.83 -10.24
C GLY A 19 8.54 4.09 -9.68
N LEU A 20 7.53 3.96 -8.82
CA LEU A 20 6.74 5.10 -8.33
C LEU A 20 7.34 5.67 -7.05
N SER A 21 7.35 6.99 -6.90
CA SER A 21 7.57 7.65 -5.61
C SER A 21 6.29 7.63 -4.76
N GLN A 22 6.39 7.93 -3.46
CA GLN A 22 5.19 8.10 -2.61
C GLN A 22 4.31 9.26 -3.11
N GLU A 23 4.93 10.33 -3.62
CA GLU A 23 4.22 11.45 -4.25
C GLU A 23 3.48 10.98 -5.51
N LYS A 24 4.13 10.15 -6.34
CA LYS A 24 3.48 9.66 -7.55
C LYS A 24 2.30 8.73 -7.25
N LEU A 25 2.42 7.86 -6.26
CA LEU A 25 1.29 7.05 -5.80
C LEU A 25 0.18 7.93 -5.19
N SER A 26 0.54 9.04 -4.54
CA SER A 26 -0.43 10.01 -4.01
C SER A 26 -1.26 10.62 -5.13
N GLU A 27 -0.62 11.08 -6.20
CA GLU A 27 -1.29 11.61 -7.39
C GLU A 27 -2.23 10.59 -8.03
N LEU A 28 -1.77 9.33 -8.19
CA LEU A 28 -2.54 8.28 -8.87
C LEU A 28 -3.72 7.77 -8.04
N SER A 29 -3.57 7.72 -6.71
CA SER A 29 -4.59 7.18 -5.80
C SER A 29 -5.54 8.25 -5.25
N GLY A 30 -5.19 9.54 -5.36
CA GLY A 30 -5.88 10.63 -4.67
C GLY A 30 -5.72 10.61 -3.15
N LEU A 31 -4.91 9.70 -2.59
CA LEU A 31 -4.62 9.63 -1.16
C LEU A 31 -3.47 10.58 -0.83
N HIS A 32 -3.56 11.28 0.30
CA HIS A 32 -2.49 12.19 0.73
C HIS A 32 -1.16 11.43 0.93
N ARG A 33 -0.03 11.98 0.45
CA ARG A 33 1.29 11.31 0.55
C ARG A 33 1.64 10.87 1.98
N THR A 34 1.31 11.68 2.98
CA THR A 34 1.58 11.34 4.40
C THR A 34 0.79 10.11 4.86
N TYR A 35 -0.39 9.87 4.29
CA TYR A 35 -1.17 8.66 4.55
C TYR A 35 -0.53 7.44 3.89
N ILE A 36 -0.08 7.53 2.63
CA ILE A 36 0.72 6.48 1.97
C ILE A 36 1.96 6.14 2.79
N SER A 37 2.69 7.16 3.24
CA SER A 37 3.85 7.00 4.10
C SER A 37 3.51 6.29 5.42
N SER A 38 2.35 6.57 5.99
CA SER A 38 1.88 5.93 7.22
C SER A 38 1.46 4.47 7.02
N LEU A 39 0.90 4.14 5.85
CA LEU A 39 0.60 2.77 5.43
C LEU A 39 1.90 1.97 5.23
N GLU A 40 2.88 2.52 4.51
CA GLU A 40 4.17 1.85 4.28
C GLU A 40 4.97 1.58 5.56
N ARG A 41 4.81 2.44 6.59
CA ARG A 41 5.41 2.20 7.91
C ARG A 41 4.58 1.28 8.81
N GLY A 42 3.43 0.79 8.35
CA GLY A 42 2.53 -0.06 9.15
C GLY A 42 1.86 0.66 10.33
N THR A 43 1.85 1.99 10.35
CA THR A 43 1.27 2.79 11.45
C THR A 43 -0.25 2.99 11.34
N ARG A 44 -0.85 2.54 10.23
CA ARG A 44 -2.28 2.66 9.94
C ARG A 44 -2.80 1.35 9.35
N ASN A 45 -3.99 0.96 9.80
CA ASN A 45 -4.74 -0.15 9.20
C ASN A 45 -5.59 0.41 8.03
N PRO A 46 -5.33 0.03 6.77
CA PRO A 46 -6.14 0.47 5.63
C PRO A 46 -7.56 -0.12 5.70
N THR A 47 -8.54 0.64 5.22
CA THR A 47 -9.87 0.09 4.97
C THR A 47 -9.89 -0.70 3.66
N LEU A 48 -10.92 -1.52 3.43
CA LEU A 48 -11.10 -2.20 2.13
C LEU A 48 -11.19 -1.19 0.97
N THR A 49 -11.83 -0.04 1.17
CA THR A 49 -11.89 1.05 0.19
C THR A 49 -10.49 1.58 -0.13
N THR A 50 -9.65 1.78 0.89
CA THR A 50 -8.25 2.21 0.71
C THR A 50 -7.46 1.18 -0.09
N LEU A 51 -7.63 -0.12 0.20
CA LEU A 51 -6.97 -1.19 -0.55
C LEU A 51 -7.38 -1.16 -2.03
N SER A 52 -8.67 -1.02 -2.32
CA SER A 52 -9.19 -0.92 -3.70
C SER A 52 -8.59 0.29 -4.44
N VAL A 53 -8.57 1.46 -3.81
CA VAL A 53 -7.98 2.68 -4.38
C VAL A 53 -6.50 2.50 -4.70
N ILE A 54 -5.72 1.92 -3.78
CA ILE A 54 -4.28 1.69 -3.97
C ILE A 54 -4.03 0.63 -5.05
N ALA A 55 -4.80 -0.46 -5.04
CA ALA A 55 -4.69 -1.53 -6.03
C ALA A 55 -4.95 -0.99 -7.45
N ASN A 56 -5.99 -0.18 -7.62
CA ASN A 56 -6.29 0.50 -8.89
C ASN A 56 -5.17 1.46 -9.30
N ALA A 57 -4.64 2.26 -8.38
CA ALA A 57 -3.54 3.19 -8.66
C ALA A 57 -2.23 2.48 -9.06
N LEU A 58 -2.00 1.27 -8.54
CA LEU A 58 -0.87 0.41 -8.90
C LEU A 58 -1.15 -0.48 -10.11
N ASN A 59 -2.38 -0.48 -10.64
CA ASN A 59 -2.85 -1.38 -11.69
C ASN A 59 -2.62 -2.87 -11.36
N VAL A 60 -3.04 -3.28 -10.16
CA VAL A 60 -2.95 -4.67 -9.67
C VAL A 60 -4.25 -5.08 -9.00
N GLU A 61 -4.47 -6.38 -8.84
CA GLU A 61 -5.59 -6.89 -8.04
C GLU A 61 -5.36 -6.70 -6.53
N ILE A 62 -6.44 -6.54 -5.75
CA ILE A 62 -6.35 -6.48 -4.28
C ILE A 62 -5.71 -7.76 -3.73
N ALA A 63 -6.06 -8.93 -4.29
CA ALA A 63 -5.47 -10.20 -3.89
C ALA A 63 -3.94 -10.21 -4.06
N TYR A 64 -3.43 -9.65 -5.15
CA TYR A 64 -1.99 -9.49 -5.36
C TYR A 64 -1.38 -8.52 -4.34
N LEU A 65 -2.05 -7.39 -4.08
CA LEU A 65 -1.60 -6.38 -3.11
C LEU A 65 -1.44 -6.95 -1.69
N VAL A 66 -2.34 -7.86 -1.27
CA VAL A 66 -2.31 -8.46 0.08
C VAL A 66 -1.66 -9.85 0.13
N SER A 67 -1.24 -10.41 -1.00
CA SER A 67 -0.64 -11.76 -1.00
C SER A 67 0.67 -11.81 -0.22
N GLY A 68 0.83 -12.89 0.55
CA GLY A 68 2.04 -13.14 1.35
C GLY A 68 2.18 -12.24 2.58
N ILE A 69 1.17 -11.43 2.94
CA ILE A 69 1.15 -10.79 4.25
C ILE A 69 0.82 -11.84 5.32
N SER A 70 1.46 -11.73 6.48
CA SER A 70 1.27 -12.61 7.62
C SER A 70 1.12 -11.79 8.90
N ASP A 71 0.45 -12.38 9.87
CA ASP A 71 0.40 -11.89 11.25
C ASP A 71 1.10 -12.95 12.12
N GLU A 72 2.25 -12.58 12.67
CA GLU A 72 3.03 -13.38 13.65
C GLU A 72 3.03 -12.66 14.99
#